data_AF-A0A4P9YXR6-F1
#
_entry.id   AF-A0A4P9YXR6-F1
#
_cell.length_a   1.000
_cell.length_b   1.000
_cell.length_c   1.000
_cell.angle_alpha   90.00
_cell.angle_beta   90.00
_cell.angle_gamma   90.00
#
_symmetry.space_group_name_H-M   'P 1'
#
loop_
_entity.id
_entity.type
_entity.pdbx_description
1 polymer ?
#
loop_
_entity_poly.entity_id
_entity_poly.type
_entity_poly.pdbx_seq_one_letter_code
_entity_poly.pdbx_strand_id
1 'polypeptide(L)'
;LQVTPWYMNLFMHTLTIEQHGEDGSMLHRWHYEPAADRRRSTLMELQLVLPAHATIRLVVSFRKLFLRYTEYPPDANHGFDIGPAVLTVEACRFYTTPFLLNSPLPDFSMPYNVITLTCTIVALFFGSMFNLLSRNF
;
A
#
# COMPACT_ATOMS: atom_id res chain seq x y z
N LEU A 1 -4.87 14.54 -11.10
CA LEU A 1 -4.21 14.50 -9.78
C LEU A 1 -4.27 13.08 -9.25
N GLN A 2 -3.13 12.52 -8.85
CA GLN A 2 -3.03 11.23 -8.19
C GLN A 2 -2.18 11.38 -6.94
N VAL A 3 -2.70 10.90 -5.80
CA VAL A 3 -1.99 10.87 -4.53
C VAL A 3 -1.72 9.41 -4.19
N THR A 4 -0.46 9.05 -4.02
CA THR A 4 -0.08 7.68 -3.65
C THR A 4 0.65 7.66 -2.31
N PRO A 5 0.37 6.68 -1.43
CA PRO A 5 0.99 6.61 -0.12
C PRO A 5 2.49 6.38 -0.21
N TRP A 6 3.22 6.73 0.86
CA TRP A 6 4.68 6.67 0.91
C TRP A 6 5.25 5.26 0.73
N TYR A 7 4.48 4.21 1.05
CA TYR A 7 4.89 2.82 0.84
C TYR A 7 4.75 2.35 -0.61
N MET A 8 4.24 3.20 -1.51
CA MET A 8 4.13 2.97 -2.95
C MET A 8 4.91 4.05 -3.71
N ASN A 9 6.16 3.74 -4.03
CA ASN A 9 7.06 4.66 -4.73
C ASN A 9 6.88 4.55 -6.23
N LEU A 10 6.41 5.63 -6.86
CA LEU A 10 6.28 5.74 -8.32
C LEU A 10 7.64 5.98 -8.97
N PHE A 11 7.90 5.28 -10.07
CA PHE A 11 9.09 5.47 -10.87
C PHE A 11 8.79 6.40 -12.05
N MET A 12 9.00 7.70 -11.86
CA MET A 12 8.71 8.67 -12.92
C MET A 12 9.48 8.44 -14.22
N HIS A 13 10.66 7.83 -14.15
CA HIS A 13 11.45 7.47 -15.35
C HIS A 13 10.82 6.34 -16.18
N THR A 14 9.82 5.61 -15.65
CA THR A 14 9.09 4.57 -16.38
C THR A 14 7.70 5.05 -16.81
N LEU A 15 7.38 6.33 -16.65
CA LEU A 15 6.13 6.90 -17.13
C LEU A 15 6.11 6.85 -18.66
N THR A 16 5.20 6.05 -19.23
CA THR A 16 4.91 6.03 -20.66
C THR A 16 3.53 6.63 -20.90
N ILE A 17 3.46 7.45 -21.95
CA ILE A 17 2.23 8.10 -22.41
C ILE A 17 2.01 7.60 -23.82
N GLU A 18 1.08 6.67 -23.98
CA GLU A 18 0.69 6.15 -25.29
C GLU A 18 -0.55 6.90 -25.75
N GLN A 19 -0.47 7.52 -26.93
CA GLN A 19 -1.61 8.14 -27.57
C GLN A 19 -2.07 7.25 -28.73
N HIS A 20 -3.38 7.02 -28.79
CA HIS A 20 -4.02 6.39 -29.93
C HIS A 20 -4.98 7.42 -30.56
N GLY A 21 -4.56 8.06 -31.65
CA GLY A 21 -5.31 9.13 -32.32
C GLY A 21 -4.40 10.13 -33.06
N GLU A 22 -4.95 11.29 -33.46
CA GLU A 22 -4.18 12.36 -34.13
C GLU A 22 -3.09 12.97 -33.23
N ASP A 23 -1.87 13.08 -33.75
CA ASP A 23 -0.69 13.59 -33.04
C ASP A 23 -0.85 15.09 -32.66
N GLY A 24 -1.39 15.34 -31.47
CA GLY A 24 -1.49 16.65 -30.85
C GLY A 24 -0.42 16.80 -29.75
N SER A 25 0.11 18.02 -29.57
CA SER A 25 1.06 18.30 -28.48
C SER A 25 0.41 18.01 -27.12
N MET A 26 0.88 16.94 -26.46
CA MET A 26 0.14 16.31 -25.36
C MET A 26 0.37 16.93 -23.98
N LEU A 27 1.48 17.61 -23.73
CA LEU A 27 1.99 17.81 -22.36
C LEU A 27 2.29 19.28 -22.08
N HIS A 28 1.40 19.94 -21.33
CA HIS A 28 1.51 21.38 -21.07
C HIS A 28 2.25 21.68 -19.76
N ARG A 29 2.05 20.83 -18.73
CA ARG A 29 2.69 20.96 -17.42
C ARG A 29 2.63 19.64 -16.67
N TRP A 30 3.71 19.30 -15.98
CA TRP A 30 3.74 18.21 -15.01
C TRP A 30 4.26 18.75 -13.69
N HIS A 31 3.69 18.26 -12.59
CA HIS A 31 4.14 18.55 -11.23
C HIS A 31 4.19 17.25 -10.45
N TYR A 32 5.35 16.98 -9.86
CA TYR A 32 5.62 15.75 -9.14
C TYR A 32 6.32 16.06 -7.83
N GLU A 33 5.70 15.64 -6.73
CA GLU A 33 6.33 15.63 -5.43
C GLU A 33 6.56 14.18 -4.98
N PRO A 34 7.83 13.76 -4.81
CA PRO A 34 8.11 12.41 -4.36
C PRO A 34 7.64 12.18 -2.93
N ALA A 35 7.22 10.95 -2.64
CA ALA A 35 7.02 10.50 -1.28
C ALA A 35 8.30 10.65 -0.44
N ALA A 36 8.09 10.95 0.84
CA ALA A 36 9.11 10.84 1.85
C ALA A 36 8.71 9.70 2.78
N ASP A 37 9.61 8.71 2.95
CA ASP A 37 9.35 7.52 3.76
C ASP A 37 8.74 7.88 5.11
N ARG A 38 7.54 7.34 5.37
CA ARG A 38 6.77 7.51 6.62
C ARG A 38 6.40 8.97 6.97
N ARG A 39 6.63 9.93 6.08
CA ARG A 39 6.38 11.35 6.32
C ARG A 39 5.36 11.95 5.36
N ARG A 40 5.44 11.61 4.07
CA ARG A 40 4.64 12.28 3.03
C ARG A 40 4.31 11.33 1.89
N SER A 41 3.07 11.40 1.40
CA SER A 41 2.63 10.76 0.16
C SER A 41 3.29 11.36 -1.09
N THR A 42 3.33 10.59 -2.16
CA THR A 42 3.68 11.11 -3.49
C THR A 42 2.47 11.85 -4.06
N LEU A 43 2.70 12.98 -4.71
CA LEU A 43 1.70 13.73 -5.45
C LEU A 43 2.13 13.83 -6.91
N MET A 44 1.24 13.40 -7.81
CA MET A 44 1.44 13.48 -9.25
C MET A 44 0.29 14.27 -9.88
N GLU A 45 0.65 15.36 -10.55
CA GLU A 45 -0.24 16.20 -11.33
C GLU A 45 0.27 16.27 -12.76
N LEU A 46 -0.65 16.02 -13.69
CA LEU A 46 -0.37 16.00 -15.12
C LEU A 46 -1.45 16.79 -15.81
N GLN A 47 -1.03 17.84 -16.54
CA GLN A 47 -1.92 18.67 -17.34
C GLN A 47 -1.68 18.34 -18.81
N LEU A 48 -2.69 17.71 -19.41
CA LEU A 48 -2.67 17.21 -20.78
C LEU A 48 -3.74 17.92 -21.62
N VAL A 49 -3.47 18.04 -22.91
CA VAL A 49 -4.49 18.39 -23.90
C VAL A 49 -4.92 17.10 -24.58
N LEU A 50 -6.18 16.72 -24.42
CA LEU A 50 -6.76 15.55 -25.07
C LEU A 50 -7.43 15.98 -26.38
N PRO A 51 -6.91 15.58 -27.56
CA PRO A 51 -7.56 15.89 -28.83
C PRO A 51 -8.87 15.12 -29.01
N ALA A 52 -9.73 15.63 -29.89
CA ALA A 52 -10.99 14.98 -30.21
C ALA A 52 -10.75 13.56 -30.75
N HIS A 53 -11.55 12.60 -30.30
CA HIS A 53 -11.45 11.19 -30.69
C HIS A 53 -10.11 10.49 -30.37
N ALA A 54 -9.25 11.07 -29.54
CA ALA A 54 -8.01 10.43 -29.11
C ALA A 54 -8.19 9.67 -27.78
N THR A 55 -7.46 8.56 -27.64
CA THR A 55 -7.32 7.82 -26.37
C THR A 55 -5.91 8.00 -25.84
N ILE A 56 -5.76 8.40 -24.58
CA ILE A 56 -4.47 8.48 -23.90
C ILE A 56 -4.39 7.37 -22.86
N ARG A 57 -3.27 6.64 -22.85
CA ARG A 57 -2.94 5.65 -21.84
C ARG A 57 -1.68 6.08 -21.10
N LEU A 58 -1.81 6.23 -19.79
CA LEU A 58 -0.71 6.56 -18.88
C LEU A 58 -0.32 5.29 -18.13
N VAL A 59 0.94 4.88 -18.24
CA VAL A 59 1.47 3.71 -17.53
C VAL A 59 2.69 4.12 -16.74
N VAL A 60 2.73 3.77 -15.46
CA VAL A 60 3.86 4.03 -14.57
C VAL A 60 4.13 2.81 -13.71
N SER A 61 5.41 2.49 -13.52
CA SER A 61 5.81 1.39 -12.66
C SER A 61 5.99 1.91 -11.25
N PHE A 62 5.73 1.05 -10.27
CA PHE A 62 5.93 1.39 -8.87
C PHE A 62 6.68 0.29 -8.13
N ARG A 63 7.32 0.67 -7.04
CA ARG A 63 7.89 -0.26 -6.06
C ARG A 63 7.13 -0.15 -4.76
N LYS A 64 6.81 -1.32 -4.23
CA LYS A 64 6.27 -1.47 -2.88
C LYS A 64 7.42 -1.48 -1.86
N LEU A 65 7.29 -0.70 -0.80
CA LEU A 65 8.23 -0.72 0.33
C LEU A 65 7.78 -1.70 1.42
N PHE A 66 8.76 -2.22 2.16
CA PHE A 66 8.50 -3.02 3.35
C PHE A 66 8.06 -2.13 4.51
N LEU A 67 6.98 -2.56 5.16
CA LEU A 67 6.45 -1.95 6.36
C LEU A 67 7.18 -2.54 7.58
N ARG A 68 7.28 -1.76 8.65
CA ARG A 68 7.73 -2.25 9.95
C ARG A 68 6.63 -3.08 10.60
N TYR A 69 6.99 -3.92 11.56
CA TYR A 69 6.03 -4.77 12.26
C TYR A 69 4.87 -3.98 12.91
N THR A 70 5.13 -2.77 13.41
CA THR A 70 4.12 -1.87 14.00
C THR A 70 3.24 -1.17 12.97
N GLU A 71 3.59 -1.21 11.69
CA GLU A 71 2.92 -0.50 10.60
C GLU A 71 1.98 -1.42 9.82
N TYR A 72 2.01 -2.72 10.10
CA TYR A 72 1.08 -3.66 9.50
C TYR A 72 -0.32 -3.49 10.09
N PRO A 73 -1.37 -3.52 9.26
CA PRO A 73 -2.73 -3.60 9.75
C PRO A 73 -2.94 -4.93 10.49
N PRO A 74 -3.98 -5.02 11.33
CA PRO A 74 -4.32 -6.27 12.00
C PRO A 74 -4.45 -7.43 11.01
N ASP A 75 -4.14 -8.66 11.45
CA ASP A 75 -3.99 -9.86 10.60
C ASP A 75 -5.18 -10.14 9.66
N ALA A 76 -6.38 -9.74 10.07
CA ALA A 76 -7.58 -9.79 9.24
C ALA A 76 -7.69 -8.56 8.32
N ASN A 77 -6.71 -8.34 7.43
CA ASN A 77 -6.75 -7.27 6.44
C ASN A 77 -6.80 -7.81 5.01
N HIS A 78 -7.49 -7.08 4.12
CA HIS A 78 -7.60 -7.42 2.70
C HIS A 78 -6.51 -6.78 1.83
N GLY A 79 -5.60 -5.99 2.42
CA GLY A 79 -4.57 -5.23 1.71
C GLY A 79 -4.62 -3.74 2.02
N PHE A 80 -3.93 -2.94 1.21
CA PHE A 80 -3.90 -1.48 1.34
C PHE A 80 -4.67 -0.83 0.20
N ASP A 81 -5.75 -0.12 0.53
CA ASP A 81 -6.52 0.64 -0.45
C ASP A 81 -5.75 1.89 -0.90
N ILE A 82 -5.58 2.03 -2.21
CA ILE A 82 -5.02 3.21 -2.86
C ILE A 82 -6.18 4.01 -3.45
N GLY A 83 -6.25 5.28 -3.07
CA GLY A 83 -7.27 6.20 -3.54
C GLY A 83 -7.30 6.33 -5.08
N PRO A 84 -8.47 6.60 -5.66
CA PRO A 84 -8.60 6.74 -7.10
C PRO A 84 -7.86 7.98 -7.62
N ALA A 85 -7.42 7.93 -8.86
CA ALA A 85 -6.91 9.10 -9.55
C ALA A 85 -8.07 10.01 -9.97
N VAL A 86 -7.85 11.32 -9.90
CA VAL A 86 -8.82 12.35 -10.27
C VAL A 86 -8.46 12.95 -11.62
N LEU A 87 -9.39 12.88 -12.56
CA LEU A 87 -9.35 13.56 -13.85
C LEU A 87 -10.32 14.74 -13.80
N THR A 88 -9.88 15.93 -14.21
CA THR A 88 -10.74 17.12 -14.29
C THR A 88 -10.77 17.63 -15.73
N VAL A 89 -11.96 17.73 -16.32
CA VAL A 89 -12.20 18.18 -17.70
C VAL A 89 -13.30 19.24 -17.64
N GLU A 90 -13.03 20.47 -18.10
CA GLU A 90 -14.02 21.55 -18.18
C GLU A 90 -14.89 21.72 -16.91
N ALA A 91 -14.24 21.68 -15.74
CA ALA A 91 -14.87 21.72 -14.40
C ALA A 91 -15.65 20.47 -13.96
N CYS A 92 -15.79 19.43 -14.80
CA CYS A 92 -16.26 18.11 -14.41
C CYS A 92 -15.13 17.25 -13.81
N ARG A 93 -15.41 16.47 -12.76
CA ARG A 93 -14.45 15.58 -12.10
C ARG A 93 -14.84 14.12 -12.29
N PHE A 94 -13.91 13.33 -12.80
CA PHE A 94 -14.00 11.88 -12.94
C PHE A 94 -13.01 11.21 -12.01
N TYR A 95 -13.39 10.04 -11.48
CA TYR A 95 -12.58 9.24 -10.58
C TYR A 95 -12.33 7.88 -11.22
N THR A 96 -11.09 7.40 -11.15
CA THR A 96 -10.79 6.01 -11.54
C THR A 96 -11.29 5.04 -10.48
N THR A 97 -11.20 3.75 -10.76
CA THR A 97 -11.40 2.74 -9.71
C THR A 97 -10.25 2.81 -8.69
N PRO A 98 -10.53 2.58 -7.40
CA PRO A 98 -9.48 2.42 -6.40
C PRO A 98 -8.66 1.15 -6.69
N PHE A 99 -7.40 1.15 -6.28
CA PHE A 99 -6.49 0.03 -6.47
C PHE A 99 -6.15 -0.60 -5.12
N LEU A 100 -6.29 -1.91 -5.01
CA LEU A 100 -5.95 -2.66 -3.81
C LEU A 100 -4.51 -3.19 -3.94
N LEU A 101 -3.63 -2.71 -3.07
CA LEU A 101 -2.24 -3.12 -3.03
C LEU A 101 -2.05 -4.28 -2.02
N ASN A 102 -1.85 -5.50 -2.54
CA ASN A 102 -1.49 -6.65 -1.71
C ASN A 102 -0.08 -6.50 -1.13
N SER A 103 0.06 -6.72 0.17
CA SER A 103 1.36 -6.82 0.84
C SER A 103 1.62 -8.24 1.27
N PRO A 104 2.87 -8.75 1.15
CA PRO A 104 3.24 -9.87 1.98
C PRO A 104 3.08 -9.42 3.43
N LEU A 105 2.11 -10.04 4.12
CA LEU A 105 1.95 -9.90 5.55
C LEU A 105 3.02 -10.79 6.20
N PRO A 106 3.79 -10.26 7.16
CA PRO A 106 4.66 -11.10 7.96
C PRO A 106 3.77 -12.05 8.77
N ASP A 107 4.18 -13.31 8.86
CA ASP A 107 3.43 -14.32 9.59
C ASP A 107 3.54 -14.05 11.11
N PHE A 108 2.56 -13.32 11.66
CA PHE A 108 2.47 -13.04 13.08
C PHE A 108 1.96 -14.24 13.90
N SER A 109 1.42 -15.26 13.24
CA SER A 109 0.88 -16.45 13.91
C SER A 109 1.99 -17.38 14.45
N MET A 110 3.14 -17.41 13.77
CA MET A 110 4.30 -18.23 14.18
C MET A 110 4.83 -17.88 15.57
N PRO A 111 5.21 -16.62 15.87
CA PRO A 111 5.65 -16.25 17.22
C PRO A 111 4.54 -16.37 18.26
N TYR A 112 3.28 -16.09 17.89
CA TYR A 112 2.13 -16.23 18.79
C TYR A 112 1.97 -17.69 19.28
N ASN A 113 2.05 -18.66 18.36
CA ASN A 113 1.95 -20.08 18.70
C ASN A 113 3.08 -20.50 19.64
N VAL A 114 4.30 -20.00 19.44
CA VAL A 114 5.45 -20.28 20.31
C VAL A 114 5.26 -19.70 21.71
N ILE A 115 4.77 -18.47 21.83
CA ILE A 115 4.49 -17.84 23.15
C ILE A 115 3.39 -18.63 23.89
N THR A 116 2.35 -19.04 23.19
CA THR A 116 1.25 -19.82 23.78
C THR A 116 1.73 -21.19 24.27
N LEU A 117 2.58 -21.86 23.49
CA LEU A 117 3.16 -23.14 23.84
C LEU A 117 4.14 -23.04 25.03
N THR A 118 5.00 -22.02 25.04
CA THR A 118 5.92 -21.80 26.17
C THR A 118 5.17 -21.45 27.46
N CYS A 119 4.14 -20.60 27.37
CA CYS A 119 3.29 -20.24 28.52
C CYS A 119 2.56 -21.47 29.09
N THR A 120 1.99 -22.33 28.23
CA THR A 120 1.32 -23.56 28.68
C THR A 120 2.30 -24.54 29.33
N ILE A 121 3.51 -24.70 28.79
CA ILE A 121 4.57 -25.52 29.42
C ILE A 121 4.93 -24.99 30.81
N VAL A 122 5.15 -23.67 30.95
CA VAL A 122 5.47 -23.04 32.24
C VAL A 122 4.33 -23.22 33.25
N ALA A 123 3.08 -23.03 32.82
CA ALA A 123 1.91 -23.21 33.68
C ALA A 123 1.76 -24.66 34.16
N LEU A 124 1.97 -25.65 33.27
CA LEU A 124 1.93 -27.06 33.63
C LEU A 124 3.06 -27.44 34.57
N PHE A 125 4.28 -26.93 34.36
CA PHE A 125 5.40 -27.17 35.26
C PHE A 125 5.13 -26.61 36.65
N PHE A 126 4.71 -25.35 36.74
CA PHE A 126 4.40 -24.71 38.02
C PHE A 126 3.23 -25.40 38.72
N GLY A 127 2.15 -25.72 37.99
CA GLY A 127 0.99 -26.43 38.54
C GLY A 127 1.35 -27.83 39.04
N SER A 128 2.14 -28.58 38.27
CA SER A 128 2.65 -29.89 38.67
C SER A 128 3.52 -29.80 39.93
N MET A 129 4.47 -28.86 39.96
CA MET A 129 5.37 -28.64 41.08
C MET A 129 4.64 -28.20 42.35
N PHE A 130 3.66 -27.29 42.24
CA PHE A 130 2.84 -26.83 43.35
C PHE A 130 1.92 -27.94 43.90
N ASN A 131 1.35 -28.76 43.02
CA ASN A 131 0.58 -29.94 43.44
C ASN A 131 1.47 -30.91 44.21
N LEU A 132 2.69 -31.17 43.72
CA LEU A 132 3.61 -32.11 44.37
C LEU A 132 4.11 -31.60 45.73
N LEU A 133 4.33 -30.28 45.88
CA LEU A 133 4.80 -29.65 47.10
C LEU A 133 3.71 -29.38 48.14
N SER A 134 2.50 -28.98 47.72
CA SER A 134 1.40 -28.68 48.66
C SER A 134 0.57 -29.92 49.02
N ARG A 135 0.72 -31.01 48.26
CA ARG A 135 0.10 -32.30 48.60
C ARG A 135 0.87 -32.98 49.74
N ASN A 136 0.68 -32.45 50.95
CA ASN A 136 0.81 -33.23 52.17
C ASN A 136 -0.35 -34.26 52.23
N PHE A 137 -0.07 -35.42 52.84
CA PHE A 137 -1.05 -36.47 53.16
C PHE A 137 -2.28 -35.93 53.90
#